data_AF-A0A5C3L949-F1
#
_entry.id   AF-A0A5C3L949-F1
#
_cell.length_a   1.000
_cell.length_b   1.000
_cell.length_c   1.000
_cell.angle_alpha   90.00
_cell.angle_beta   90.00
_cell.angle_gamma   90.00
#
_symmetry.space_group_name_H-M   'P 1'
#
loop_
_entity.id
_entity.type
_entity.pdbx_description
1 polymer ?
#
loop_
_entity_poly.entity_id
_entity_poly.type
_entity_poly.pdbx_seq_one_letter_code
_entity_poly.pdbx_strand_id
1 'polypeptide(L)'
;MSTGVHPSTFLYARATSSNGTSVLESFAEEIQCYSLPYGLLGFISHVLTYYTIVCLWFGRKPLWPFSRVSFSRFDLALGGFGLLISTLLSIVTIVRCKDTWQLLVIAVWKMSMSLLNGLTAVHVAILFTLRKMKLRKAAKKRRREGSDESNETAVSGVKLEEAAEAESGKGRHKKEKSTETTTGSHKKEKSTDSKTGKHTKERSTKSKAADEEAPVVPKDKDEPAISVKVDPLKVVAWWIVLYIPGMFAGITGLMALVVEAQGHGGIRGLTAGFYAIVGAGTLFTILGIVYRLRKDQGELGRPEKAKRIILGAIVWVVGSFSILAVFYSDWALGMMTNNITGLPSSDAAAVYWTYWVAKRLPMFSL
;
A
#
# COMPACT_ATOMS: atom_id res chain seq x y z
N MET A 1 -47.72 52.78 33.87
CA MET A 1 -47.63 51.38 33.37
C MET A 1 -46.17 50.98 33.44
N SER A 2 -45.82 49.93 34.19
CA SER A 2 -44.45 49.42 34.29
C SER A 2 -44.49 47.90 34.17
N THR A 3 -43.90 47.35 33.11
CA THR A 3 -43.91 45.92 32.80
C THR A 3 -42.73 45.24 33.46
N GLY A 4 -42.96 44.55 34.57
CA GLY A 4 -41.93 43.79 35.28
C GLY A 4 -41.45 42.59 34.45
N VAL A 5 -40.17 42.59 34.08
CA VAL A 5 -39.52 41.44 33.43
C VAL A 5 -39.01 40.51 34.53
N HIS A 6 -39.58 39.31 34.65
CA HIS A 6 -39.18 38.30 35.64
C HIS A 6 -37.85 37.62 35.28
N PRO A 7 -36.79 37.72 36.10
CA PRO A 7 -35.53 37.03 35.88
C PRO A 7 -35.57 35.65 36.56
N SER A 8 -36.21 34.66 35.93
CA SER A 8 -36.40 33.33 36.58
C SER A 8 -36.05 32.12 35.70
N THR A 9 -35.64 32.32 34.44
CA THR A 9 -35.56 31.23 33.44
C THR A 9 -34.12 30.81 33.05
N PHE A 10 -33.09 31.21 33.80
CA PHE A 10 -31.68 30.94 33.44
C PHE A 10 -30.86 30.09 34.43
N LEU A 11 -31.45 29.66 35.55
CA LEU A 11 -30.73 28.93 36.62
C LEU A 11 -30.90 27.39 36.60
N TYR A 12 -31.61 26.81 35.63
CA TYR A 12 -31.78 25.35 35.53
C TYR A 12 -30.76 24.64 34.63
N ALA A 13 -29.86 25.38 33.97
CA ALA A 13 -28.91 24.84 32.99
C ALA A 13 -27.52 24.45 33.55
N ARG A 14 -27.28 24.55 34.87
CA ARG A 14 -25.93 24.43 35.46
C ARG A 14 -25.71 23.25 36.41
N ALA A 15 -26.76 22.51 36.79
CA ALA A 15 -26.68 21.45 37.81
C ALA A 15 -26.31 20.06 37.26
N THR A 16 -26.30 19.85 35.94
CA THR A 16 -26.03 18.54 35.31
C THR A 16 -24.55 18.27 34.99
N SER A 17 -23.64 19.19 35.36
CA SER A 17 -22.24 19.11 34.95
C SER A 17 -21.34 18.24 35.84
N SER A 18 -21.79 17.81 37.03
CA SER A 18 -20.93 17.09 38.00
C SER A 18 -20.73 15.61 37.68
N ASN A 19 -21.69 14.97 37.02
CA ASN A 19 -21.65 13.52 36.79
C ASN A 19 -20.80 13.14 35.56
N GLY A 20 -20.53 14.08 34.67
CA GLY A 20 -19.71 13.83 33.48
C GLY A 20 -18.20 13.80 33.78
N THR A 21 -17.75 14.53 34.81
CA THR A 21 -16.33 14.63 35.15
C THR A 21 -15.82 13.36 35.83
N SER A 22 -16.59 12.77 36.76
CA SER A 22 -16.18 11.53 37.45
C SER A 22 -16.05 10.32 36.52
N VAL A 23 -16.90 10.22 35.48
CA VAL A 23 -16.79 9.19 34.44
C VAL A 23 -15.51 9.36 33.62
N LEU A 24 -15.16 10.61 33.26
CA LEU A 24 -13.92 10.89 32.52
C LEU A 24 -12.65 10.68 33.38
N GLU A 25 -12.70 10.98 34.68
CA GLU A 25 -11.60 10.69 35.61
C GLU A 25 -11.39 9.17 35.77
N SER A 26 -12.47 8.41 35.97
CA SER A 26 -12.42 6.93 36.01
C SER A 26 -11.87 6.34 34.70
N PHE A 27 -12.28 6.86 33.55
CA PHE A 27 -11.77 6.42 32.25
C PHE A 27 -10.29 6.79 32.04
N ALA A 28 -9.85 7.95 32.54
CA ALA A 28 -8.45 8.39 32.46
C ALA A 28 -7.51 7.56 33.34
N GLU A 29 -8.01 6.97 34.43
CA GLU A 29 -7.29 5.94 35.20
C GLU A 29 -7.26 4.61 34.45
N GLU A 30 -8.41 4.13 33.96
CA GLU A 30 -8.54 2.85 33.27
C GLU A 30 -7.71 2.77 31.97
N ILE A 31 -7.63 3.86 31.21
CA ILE A 31 -6.85 3.90 29.96
C ILE A 31 -5.33 3.81 30.18
N GLN A 32 -4.82 3.87 31.41
CA GLN A 32 -3.39 3.66 31.68
C GLN A 32 -2.91 2.26 31.28
N CYS A 33 -3.81 1.27 31.18
CA CYS A 33 -3.51 -0.04 30.61
C CYS A 33 -3.16 0.02 29.10
N TYR A 34 -3.63 1.04 28.39
CA TYR A 34 -3.71 1.11 26.93
C TYR A 34 -2.46 1.78 26.32
N SER A 35 -1.41 1.00 26.09
CA SER A 35 -0.13 1.48 25.56
C SER A 35 -0.07 1.75 24.03
N LEU A 36 -1.21 1.74 23.32
CA LEU A 36 -1.24 1.94 21.86
C LEU A 36 -1.48 3.42 21.49
N PRO A 37 -0.87 3.95 20.41
CA PRO A 37 -1.04 5.33 20.01
C PRO A 37 -2.50 5.66 19.64
N TYR A 38 -2.98 6.78 20.19
CA TYR A 38 -4.26 7.45 19.93
C TYR A 38 -4.02 8.96 19.80
N GLY A 39 -5.06 9.78 19.72
CA GLY A 39 -4.93 11.24 19.55
C GLY A 39 -4.23 11.63 18.25
N LEU A 40 -3.58 12.78 18.23
CA LEU A 40 -2.83 13.28 17.08
C LEU A 40 -1.72 12.32 16.63
N LEU A 41 -0.98 11.71 17.56
CA LEU A 41 0.06 10.72 17.23
C LEU A 41 -0.53 9.42 16.66
N GLY A 42 -1.70 8.98 17.13
CA GLY A 42 -2.49 7.90 16.53
C GLY A 42 -2.94 8.25 15.10
N PHE A 43 -3.49 9.44 14.90
CA PHE A 43 -3.93 9.92 13.59
C PHE A 43 -2.79 9.96 12.57
N ILE A 44 -1.66 10.60 12.91
CA ILE A 44 -0.45 10.62 12.06
C ILE A 44 0.03 9.19 11.78
N SER A 45 0.03 8.33 12.80
CA SER A 45 0.38 6.91 12.68
C SER A 45 -0.53 6.19 11.67
N HIS A 46 -1.83 6.46 11.63
CA HIS A 46 -2.73 5.85 10.64
C HIS A 46 -2.56 6.45 9.24
N VAL A 47 -2.39 7.77 9.09
CA VAL A 47 -2.09 8.41 7.80
C VAL A 47 -0.81 7.82 7.17
N LEU A 48 0.29 7.72 7.93
CA LEU A 48 1.53 7.11 7.45
C LEU A 48 1.38 5.63 7.09
N THR A 49 0.48 4.91 7.76
CA THR A 49 0.18 3.50 7.47
C THR A 49 -0.55 3.37 6.13
N TYR A 50 -1.62 4.14 5.90
CA TYR A 50 -2.32 4.15 4.62
C TYR A 50 -1.43 4.61 3.47
N TYR A 51 -0.61 5.64 3.67
CA TYR A 51 0.39 6.09 2.71
C TYR A 51 1.36 4.95 2.32
N THR A 52 1.88 4.20 3.30
CA THR A 52 2.78 3.07 3.06
C THR A 52 2.09 1.98 2.23
N ILE A 53 0.85 1.61 2.57
CA ILE A 53 0.05 0.63 1.83
C ILE A 53 -0.13 1.06 0.37
N VAL A 54 -0.48 2.33 0.13
CA VAL A 54 -0.66 2.89 -1.22
C VAL A 54 0.65 2.88 -2.01
N CYS A 55 1.78 3.30 -1.42
CA CYS A 55 3.10 3.22 -2.06
C CYS A 55 3.46 1.78 -2.47
N LEU A 56 3.24 0.80 -1.57
CA LEU A 56 3.50 -0.61 -1.83
C LEU A 56 2.59 -1.19 -2.93
N TRP A 57 1.31 -0.80 -3.00
CA TRP A 57 0.42 -1.19 -4.10
C TRP A 57 0.89 -0.67 -5.46
N PHE A 58 1.51 0.51 -5.51
CA PHE A 58 2.14 1.06 -6.72
C PHE A 58 3.59 0.60 -6.95
N GLY A 59 4.15 -0.28 -6.11
CA GLY A 59 5.54 -0.75 -6.21
C GLY A 59 6.58 0.36 -6.03
N ARG A 60 6.25 1.41 -5.25
CA ARG A 60 7.11 2.56 -4.95
C ARG A 60 7.63 2.51 -3.52
N LYS A 61 8.84 3.03 -3.30
CA LYS A 61 9.41 3.13 -1.93
C LYS A 61 8.61 4.18 -1.14
N PRO A 62 8.17 3.89 0.10
CA PRO A 62 7.39 4.86 0.88
C PRO A 62 8.20 6.11 1.26
N LEU A 63 9.48 5.98 1.64
CA LEU A 63 10.34 7.16 1.89
C LEU A 63 10.78 7.89 0.61
N TRP A 64 10.68 7.27 -0.57
CA TRP A 64 11.12 7.87 -1.83
C TRP A 64 10.23 7.42 -3.00
N PRO A 65 9.01 7.98 -3.14
CA PRO A 65 7.98 7.47 -4.06
C PRO A 65 8.39 7.52 -5.54
N PHE A 66 9.37 8.35 -5.89
CA PHE A 66 9.92 8.44 -7.25
C PHE A 66 10.76 7.22 -7.65
N SER A 67 11.27 6.43 -6.71
CA SER A 67 11.99 5.18 -6.99
C SER A 67 11.08 3.95 -6.90
N ARG A 68 11.36 2.95 -7.75
CA ARG A 68 10.77 1.61 -7.65
C ARG A 68 11.39 0.86 -6.47
N VAL A 69 10.63 0.00 -5.81
CA VAL A 69 11.12 -0.84 -4.69
C VAL A 69 12.17 -1.83 -5.19
N SER A 70 13.33 -1.87 -4.53
CA SER A 70 14.42 -2.79 -4.86
C SER A 70 14.43 -3.97 -3.89
N PHE A 71 13.40 -4.83 -3.98
CA PHE A 71 13.16 -5.94 -3.03
C PHE A 71 14.43 -6.68 -2.62
N SER A 72 14.89 -6.34 -1.42
CA SER A 72 16.01 -6.93 -0.71
C SER A 72 15.49 -7.95 0.30
N ARG A 73 16.36 -8.90 0.69
CA ARG A 73 16.07 -9.77 1.85
C ARG A 73 15.94 -8.96 3.14
N PHE A 74 16.60 -7.80 3.20
CA PHE A 74 16.52 -6.86 4.30
C PHE A 74 15.10 -6.28 4.48
N ASP A 75 14.42 -5.91 3.39
CA ASP A 75 13.04 -5.39 3.43
C ASP A 75 12.07 -6.40 4.02
N LEU A 76 12.22 -7.68 3.64
CA LEU A 76 11.42 -8.78 4.16
C LEU A 76 11.69 -9.01 5.65
N ALA A 77 12.96 -8.90 6.08
CA ALA A 77 13.35 -9.03 7.49
C ALA A 77 12.80 -7.86 8.34
N LEU A 78 12.92 -6.61 7.88
CA LEU A 78 12.34 -5.43 8.54
C LEU A 78 10.81 -5.54 8.65
N GLY A 79 10.14 -5.95 7.58
CA GLY A 79 8.69 -6.16 7.57
C GLY A 79 8.25 -7.25 8.55
N GLY A 80 8.96 -8.38 8.58
CA GLY A 80 8.69 -9.48 9.52
C GLY A 80 8.97 -9.12 10.98
N PHE A 81 10.07 -8.42 11.25
CA PHE A 81 10.44 -7.98 12.60
C PHE A 81 9.49 -6.90 13.14
N GLY A 82 9.10 -5.94 12.32
CA GLY A 82 8.09 -4.93 12.66
C GLY A 82 6.71 -5.53 12.94
N LEU A 83 6.27 -6.50 12.11
CA LEU A 83 5.06 -7.29 12.34
C LEU A 83 5.13 -8.05 13.68
N LEU A 84 6.25 -8.73 13.96
CA LEU A 84 6.42 -9.52 15.19
C LEU A 84 6.36 -8.63 16.44
N ILE A 85 7.16 -7.56 16.49
CA ILE A 85 7.17 -6.66 17.66
C ILE A 85 5.81 -5.99 17.84
N SER A 86 5.20 -5.46 16.77
CA SER A 86 3.92 -4.78 16.93
C SER A 86 2.82 -5.73 17.40
N THR A 87 2.83 -6.98 16.93
CA THR A 87 1.89 -8.03 17.40
C THR A 87 2.12 -8.37 18.87
N LEU A 88 3.37 -8.58 19.31
CA LEU A 88 3.68 -8.88 20.72
C LEU A 88 3.25 -7.75 21.65
N LEU A 89 3.50 -6.49 21.29
CA LEU A 89 3.10 -5.33 22.10
C LEU A 89 1.58 -5.08 22.08
N SER A 90 0.89 -5.41 20.98
CA SER A 90 -0.58 -5.46 20.96
C SER A 90 -1.12 -6.54 21.90
N ILE A 91 -0.53 -7.75 21.92
CA ILE A 91 -0.92 -8.82 22.85
C ILE A 91 -0.72 -8.38 24.31
N VAL A 92 0.43 -7.76 24.65
CA VAL A 92 0.66 -7.19 25.99
C VAL A 92 -0.40 -6.14 26.36
N THR A 93 -0.81 -5.29 25.41
CA THR A 93 -1.88 -4.31 25.65
C THR A 93 -3.23 -5.01 25.90
N ILE A 94 -3.58 -6.03 25.11
CA ILE A 94 -4.83 -6.80 25.28
C ILE A 94 -4.86 -7.52 26.64
N VAL A 95 -3.74 -8.09 27.09
CA VAL A 95 -3.63 -8.74 28.41
C VAL A 95 -3.74 -7.74 29.56
N ARG A 96 -3.20 -6.52 29.40
CA ARG A 96 -3.30 -5.45 30.40
C ARG A 96 -4.70 -4.85 30.52
N CYS A 97 -5.39 -4.65 29.39
CA CYS A 97 -6.75 -4.11 29.35
C CYS A 97 -7.85 -5.20 29.33
N LYS A 98 -7.57 -6.38 29.90
CA LYS A 98 -8.49 -7.54 29.84
C LYS A 98 -9.82 -7.29 30.57
N ASP A 99 -9.79 -6.47 31.62
CA ASP A 99 -10.94 -6.21 32.49
C ASP A 99 -11.88 -5.14 31.87
N THR A 100 -11.36 -4.34 30.93
CA THR A 100 -12.09 -3.30 30.18
C THR A 100 -12.46 -3.77 28.77
N TRP A 101 -13.62 -4.42 28.62
CA TRP A 101 -14.03 -5.01 27.33
C TRP A 101 -14.01 -4.02 26.15
N GLN A 102 -14.33 -2.74 26.40
CA GLN A 102 -14.36 -1.67 25.40
C GLN A 102 -12.96 -1.39 24.84
N LEU A 103 -11.96 -1.19 25.72
CA LEU A 103 -10.57 -0.98 25.34
C LEU A 103 -9.97 -2.24 24.70
N LEU A 104 -10.35 -3.43 25.17
CA LEU A 104 -9.92 -4.71 24.61
C LEU A 104 -10.34 -4.86 23.14
N VAL A 105 -11.60 -4.60 22.78
CA VAL A 105 -12.03 -4.74 21.37
C VAL A 105 -11.41 -3.67 20.46
N ILE A 106 -11.15 -2.47 20.97
CA ILE A 106 -10.38 -1.44 20.25
C ILE A 106 -8.91 -1.87 20.08
N ALA A 107 -8.29 -2.50 21.07
CA ALA A 107 -6.93 -3.04 20.97
C ALA A 107 -6.85 -4.17 19.92
N VAL A 108 -7.82 -5.11 19.93
CA VAL A 108 -7.94 -6.17 18.91
C VAL A 108 -8.11 -5.59 17.51
N TRP A 109 -8.88 -4.51 17.35
CA TRP A 109 -9.03 -3.81 16.08
C TRP A 109 -7.74 -3.13 15.62
N LYS A 110 -7.04 -2.39 16.49
CA LYS A 110 -5.74 -1.79 16.12
C LYS A 110 -4.67 -2.86 15.82
N MET A 111 -4.73 -4.01 16.49
CA MET A 111 -3.91 -5.20 16.17
C MET A 111 -4.23 -5.75 14.79
N SER A 112 -5.51 -5.98 14.44
CA SER A 112 -5.89 -6.51 13.13
C SER A 112 -5.50 -5.57 11.98
N MET A 113 -5.56 -4.25 12.20
CA MET A 113 -5.04 -3.25 11.27
C MET A 113 -3.51 -3.34 11.11
N SER A 114 -2.76 -3.54 12.20
CA SER A 114 -1.31 -3.71 12.14
C SER A 114 -0.91 -5.00 11.40
N LEU A 115 -1.61 -6.11 11.68
CA LEU A 115 -1.44 -7.39 10.99
C LEU A 115 -1.73 -7.25 9.49
N LEU A 116 -2.85 -6.62 9.11
CA LEU A 116 -3.21 -6.33 7.72
C LEU A 116 -2.07 -5.62 6.96
N ASN A 117 -1.50 -4.57 7.55
CA ASN A 117 -0.40 -3.82 6.94
C ASN A 117 0.87 -4.68 6.78
N GLY A 118 1.36 -5.30 7.86
CA GLY A 118 2.59 -6.07 7.83
C GLY A 118 2.49 -7.33 6.95
N LEU A 119 1.36 -8.04 7.00
CA LEU A 119 1.11 -9.20 6.13
C LEU A 119 0.99 -8.79 4.66
N THR A 120 0.37 -7.64 4.35
CA THR A 120 0.36 -7.10 2.98
C THR A 120 1.77 -6.82 2.48
N ALA A 121 2.61 -6.15 3.28
CA ALA A 121 3.99 -5.84 2.91
C ALA A 121 4.84 -7.12 2.69
N VAL A 122 4.79 -8.06 3.63
CA VAL A 122 5.49 -9.37 3.54
C VAL A 122 5.00 -10.16 2.33
N HIS A 123 3.70 -10.23 2.07
CA HIS A 123 3.14 -10.98 0.95
C HIS A 123 3.53 -10.35 -0.40
N VAL A 124 3.50 -9.02 -0.54
CA VAL A 124 3.99 -8.33 -1.75
C VAL A 124 5.47 -8.65 -1.98
N ALA A 125 6.32 -8.57 -0.94
CA ALA A 125 7.74 -8.90 -1.04
C ALA A 125 7.98 -10.37 -1.45
N ILE A 126 7.21 -11.32 -0.91
CA ILE A 126 7.25 -12.74 -1.29
C ILE A 126 6.85 -12.91 -2.77
N LEU A 127 5.75 -12.29 -3.22
CA LEU A 127 5.29 -12.39 -4.62
C LEU A 127 6.32 -11.86 -5.61
N PHE A 128 6.95 -10.72 -5.32
CA PHE A 128 8.03 -10.18 -6.16
C PHE A 128 9.26 -11.09 -6.15
N THR A 129 9.65 -11.64 -4.99
CA THR A 129 10.78 -12.57 -4.87
C THR A 129 10.55 -13.85 -5.67
N LEU A 130 9.36 -14.46 -5.54
CA LEU A 130 8.95 -15.65 -6.31
C LEU A 130 8.95 -15.39 -7.82
N ARG A 131 8.44 -14.22 -8.27
CA ARG A 131 8.47 -13.82 -9.68
C ARG A 131 9.90 -13.65 -10.20
N LYS A 132 10.78 -12.95 -9.46
CA LYS A 132 12.21 -12.76 -9.80
C LYS A 132 12.94 -14.10 -9.90
N MET A 133 12.64 -15.05 -9.01
CA MET A 133 13.20 -16.41 -9.10
C MET A 133 12.70 -17.19 -10.33
N LYS A 134 11.41 -17.11 -10.68
CA LYS A 134 10.87 -17.74 -11.90
C LYS A 134 11.52 -17.17 -13.17
N LEU A 135 11.67 -15.85 -13.26
CA LEU A 135 12.31 -15.17 -14.39
C LEU A 135 13.79 -15.57 -14.52
N ARG A 136 14.55 -15.61 -13.41
CA ARG A 136 15.93 -16.11 -13.40
C ARG A 136 16.05 -17.59 -13.81
N LYS A 137 15.09 -18.44 -13.41
CA LYS A 137 15.04 -19.85 -13.87
C LYS A 137 14.77 -19.94 -15.38
N ALA A 138 13.84 -19.15 -15.92
CA ALA A 138 13.55 -19.11 -17.35
C ALA A 138 14.74 -18.60 -18.18
N ALA A 139 15.43 -17.55 -17.74
CA ALA A 139 16.64 -17.05 -18.38
C ALA A 139 17.77 -18.08 -18.37
N LYS A 140 17.97 -18.80 -17.25
CA LYS A 140 18.93 -19.92 -17.17
C LYS A 140 18.55 -21.10 -18.07
N LYS A 141 17.27 -21.38 -18.30
CA LYS A 141 16.82 -22.42 -19.25
C LYS A 141 17.20 -22.05 -20.68
N ARG A 142 16.87 -20.82 -21.12
CA ARG A 142 17.24 -20.30 -22.45
C ARG A 142 18.75 -20.29 -22.71
N ARG A 143 19.57 -19.96 -21.70
CA ARG A 143 21.04 -20.01 -21.81
C ARG A 143 21.61 -21.42 -21.93
N ARG A 144 20.86 -22.47 -21.57
CA ARG A 144 21.25 -23.87 -21.82
C ARG A 144 20.82 -24.30 -23.22
N GLU A 145 19.55 -24.09 -23.54
CA GLU A 145 18.96 -24.42 -24.85
C GLU A 145 19.78 -23.80 -26.01
N GLY A 146 20.12 -22.51 -25.92
CA GLY A 146 20.95 -21.85 -26.94
C GLY A 146 22.45 -22.20 -26.92
N SER A 147 22.93 -22.95 -25.93
CA SER A 147 24.31 -23.49 -25.90
C SER A 147 24.41 -24.88 -26.54
N ASP A 148 23.30 -25.63 -26.53
CA ASP A 148 23.21 -26.93 -27.17
C ASP A 148 23.09 -26.75 -28.69
N GLU A 149 22.23 -25.81 -29.14
CA GLU A 149 22.00 -25.45 -30.55
C GLU A 149 23.28 -24.91 -31.26
N SER A 150 24.10 -24.12 -30.56
CA SER A 150 25.38 -23.65 -31.12
C SER A 150 26.42 -24.76 -31.30
N ASN A 151 26.45 -25.76 -30.42
CA ASN A 151 27.36 -26.90 -30.57
C ASN A 151 26.94 -27.82 -31.72
N GLU A 152 25.64 -28.05 -31.91
CA GLU A 152 25.12 -28.88 -33.01
C GLU A 152 25.38 -28.24 -34.39
N THR A 153 25.29 -26.91 -34.47
CA THR A 153 25.63 -26.14 -35.69
C THR A 153 27.13 -26.18 -36.00
N ALA A 154 28.00 -26.13 -34.99
CA ALA A 154 29.45 -26.21 -35.18
C ALA A 154 29.91 -27.59 -35.69
N VAL A 155 29.34 -28.68 -35.18
CA VAL A 155 29.69 -30.05 -35.59
C VAL A 155 29.21 -30.38 -37.01
N SER A 156 28.08 -29.81 -37.44
CA SER A 156 27.57 -30.00 -38.80
C SER A 156 28.34 -29.16 -39.85
N GLY A 157 28.87 -27.99 -39.47
CA GLY A 157 29.73 -27.17 -40.34
C GLY A 157 31.02 -27.87 -40.78
N VAL A 158 31.75 -28.47 -39.83
CA VAL A 158 33.01 -29.18 -40.10
C VAL A 158 32.83 -30.34 -41.10
N LYS A 159 31.69 -31.04 -41.04
CA LYS A 159 31.35 -32.12 -41.99
C LYS A 159 30.99 -31.65 -43.39
N LEU A 160 30.69 -30.36 -43.59
CA LEU A 160 30.40 -29.81 -44.91
C LEU A 160 31.67 -29.25 -45.57
N GLU A 161 32.61 -28.69 -44.80
CA GLU A 161 33.91 -28.26 -45.32
C GLU A 161 34.74 -29.43 -45.87
N GLU A 162 34.75 -30.58 -45.17
CA GLU A 162 35.43 -31.81 -45.64
C GLU A 162 34.80 -32.42 -46.91
N ALA A 163 33.58 -32.02 -47.28
CA ALA A 163 32.92 -32.39 -48.54
C ALA A 163 33.06 -31.33 -49.65
N ALA A 164 33.42 -30.09 -49.31
CA ALA A 164 33.45 -28.96 -50.24
C ALA A 164 34.76 -28.84 -51.05
N GLU A 165 35.86 -29.45 -50.61
CA GLU A 165 37.11 -29.51 -51.41
C GLU A 165 37.03 -30.48 -52.62
N ALA A 166 35.95 -31.27 -52.76
CA ALA A 166 35.81 -32.26 -53.83
C ALA A 166 35.23 -31.73 -55.15
N GLU A 167 34.54 -30.59 -55.18
CA GLU A 167 33.85 -30.07 -56.39
C GLU A 167 34.21 -28.62 -56.76
N SER A 168 35.51 -28.29 -56.80
CA SER A 168 35.98 -27.09 -57.51
C SER A 168 36.00 -27.34 -59.02
N GLY A 169 34.83 -27.27 -59.68
CA GLY A 169 34.74 -27.54 -61.12
C GLY A 169 33.43 -27.16 -61.82
N LYS A 170 33.50 -26.10 -62.63
CA LYS A 170 32.78 -25.92 -63.92
C LYS A 170 31.41 -25.21 -63.96
N GLY A 171 31.47 -23.88 -64.14
CA GLY A 171 30.53 -23.07 -64.97
C GLY A 171 29.14 -22.80 -64.40
N ARG A 172 28.29 -21.94 -64.98
CA ARG A 172 28.36 -20.88 -66.01
C ARG A 172 26.93 -20.32 -66.13
N HIS A 173 26.76 -18.99 -66.09
CA HIS A 173 25.58 -18.19 -66.49
C HIS A 173 24.16 -18.83 -66.57
N LYS A 174 23.19 -18.19 -65.90
CA LYS A 174 22.01 -17.65 -66.60
C LYS A 174 21.44 -16.38 -65.93
N LYS A 175 20.60 -15.64 -66.67
CA LYS A 175 20.12 -14.27 -66.41
C LYS A 175 18.65 -14.16 -66.78
N GLU A 176 17.77 -13.92 -65.81
CA GLU A 176 16.32 -13.61 -65.88
C GLU A 176 16.03 -12.77 -64.60
N LYS A 177 15.35 -11.62 -64.56
CA LYS A 177 14.44 -10.82 -65.42
C LYS A 177 12.93 -11.17 -65.39
N SER A 178 12.25 -10.73 -64.33
CA SER A 178 10.89 -10.12 -64.34
C SER A 178 10.65 -9.41 -62.97
N THR A 179 10.28 -8.12 -62.88
CA THR A 179 8.97 -7.42 -63.02
C THR A 179 7.86 -7.72 -61.98
N GLU A 180 7.49 -6.66 -61.23
CA GLU A 180 6.14 -6.27 -60.71
C GLU A 180 5.43 -7.10 -59.59
N THR A 181 4.50 -6.56 -58.77
CA THR A 181 3.99 -5.17 -58.62
C THR A 181 3.57 -4.76 -57.17
N THR A 182 3.60 -3.44 -56.93
CA THR A 182 3.03 -2.53 -55.91
C THR A 182 1.94 -2.97 -54.91
N THR A 183 2.10 -2.62 -53.61
CA THR A 183 1.21 -1.85 -52.68
C THR A 183 1.58 -2.13 -51.20
N GLY A 184 1.47 -1.24 -50.21
CA GLY A 184 1.15 0.19 -50.19
C GLY A 184 0.53 0.64 -48.85
N SER A 185 1.30 1.29 -47.95
CA SER A 185 0.76 2.18 -46.88
C SER A 185 1.84 2.93 -46.10
N HIS A 186 1.87 4.26 -46.23
CA HIS A 186 2.62 5.15 -45.34
C HIS A 186 1.86 5.37 -44.03
N LYS A 187 2.53 5.27 -42.88
CA LYS A 187 2.12 5.95 -41.64
C LYS A 187 3.20 6.93 -41.21
N LYS A 188 2.75 8.15 -40.92
CA LYS A 188 3.57 9.36 -40.74
C LYS A 188 3.81 9.58 -39.26
N GLU A 189 5.01 9.29 -38.75
CA GLU A 189 5.44 9.73 -37.42
C GLU A 189 6.37 10.94 -37.52
N LYS A 190 6.22 11.84 -36.55
CA LYS A 190 6.79 13.18 -36.53
C LYS A 190 7.79 13.25 -35.37
N SER A 191 9.07 13.04 -35.65
CA SER A 191 10.13 13.35 -34.70
C SER A 191 10.41 14.86 -34.70
N THR A 192 10.62 15.43 -33.51
CA THR A 192 11.16 16.77 -33.34
C THR A 192 12.50 16.66 -32.63
N ASP A 193 13.58 16.83 -33.39
CA ASP A 193 14.92 17.03 -32.84
C ASP A 193 15.01 18.33 -32.05
N SER A 194 15.82 18.31 -30.99
CA SER A 194 16.35 19.49 -30.32
C SER A 194 17.81 19.22 -29.98
N LYS A 195 18.69 20.13 -30.43
CA LYS A 195 20.11 19.89 -30.66
C LYS A 195 20.93 20.97 -29.97
N THR A 196 21.69 20.61 -28.94
CA THR A 196 22.73 21.49 -28.36
C THR A 196 23.94 20.66 -27.96
N GLY A 197 25.12 21.03 -28.47
CA GLY A 197 26.39 20.31 -28.23
C GLY A 197 27.45 21.19 -27.58
N LYS A 198 28.73 20.86 -27.86
CA LYS A 198 29.97 21.33 -27.21
C LYS A 198 30.17 20.76 -25.78
N HIS A 199 31.40 20.44 -25.34
CA HIS A 199 32.72 20.80 -25.89
C HIS A 199 33.76 19.67 -25.71
N THR A 200 34.72 19.60 -26.62
CA THR A 200 35.85 18.65 -26.59
C THR A 200 36.97 19.17 -25.69
N LYS A 201 37.63 18.29 -24.92
CA LYS A 201 39.01 18.55 -24.45
C LYS A 201 39.79 17.24 -24.27
N GLU A 202 40.84 17.09 -25.06
CA GLU A 202 41.79 15.98 -24.96
C GLU A 202 42.71 16.16 -23.74
N ARG A 203 43.13 15.04 -23.13
CA ARG A 203 44.53 14.90 -22.67
C ARG A 203 44.97 13.44 -22.70
N SER A 204 46.07 13.20 -23.40
CA SER A 204 46.72 11.90 -23.59
C SER A 204 47.70 11.57 -22.44
N THR A 205 48.29 10.37 -22.50
CA THR A 205 49.42 9.79 -21.72
C THR A 205 49.09 9.10 -20.38
N LYS A 206 49.70 7.95 -20.00
CA LYS A 206 50.59 6.98 -20.70
C LYS A 206 50.89 5.76 -19.78
N SER A 207 51.15 4.57 -20.37
CA SER A 207 51.85 3.38 -19.77
C SER A 207 51.13 2.65 -18.61
N LYS A 208 50.65 1.40 -18.76
CA LYS A 208 51.31 0.10 -19.05
C LYS A 208 51.94 -0.57 -17.81
N ALA A 209 51.25 -1.58 -17.30
CA ALA A 209 51.77 -2.80 -16.68
C ALA A 209 50.82 -3.94 -17.07
N ALA A 210 51.32 -5.14 -17.31
CA ALA A 210 50.52 -6.27 -17.79
C ALA A 210 50.32 -7.26 -16.65
N ASP A 211 49.07 -7.46 -16.25
CA ASP A 211 48.63 -8.58 -15.43
C ASP A 211 47.63 -9.42 -16.23
N GLU A 212 47.65 -10.72 -15.95
CA GLU A 212 46.93 -11.76 -16.70
C GLU A 212 45.42 -11.71 -16.39
N GLU A 213 44.67 -10.86 -17.09
CA GLU A 213 43.21 -10.74 -16.93
C GLU A 213 42.50 -12.04 -17.32
N ALA A 214 42.06 -12.80 -16.31
CA ALA A 214 41.00 -13.79 -16.46
C ALA A 214 39.80 -13.14 -17.19
N PRO A 215 39.14 -13.85 -18.13
CA PRO A 215 38.22 -13.23 -19.09
C PRO A 215 37.14 -12.41 -18.39
N VAL A 216 37.23 -11.09 -18.56
CA VAL A 216 36.31 -10.12 -17.96
C VAL A 216 34.94 -10.28 -18.62
N VAL A 217 34.14 -11.20 -18.07
CA VAL A 217 32.75 -11.41 -18.48
C VAL A 217 32.06 -10.05 -18.42
N PRO A 218 31.59 -9.49 -19.54
CA PRO A 218 31.04 -8.14 -19.56
C PRO A 218 29.88 -8.08 -18.56
N LYS A 219 29.98 -7.16 -17.60
CA LYS A 219 28.86 -6.86 -16.71
C LYS A 219 27.74 -6.27 -17.58
N ASP A 220 26.78 -7.12 -17.95
CA ASP A 220 25.50 -6.74 -18.58
C ASP A 220 24.89 -5.56 -17.80
N LYS A 221 25.07 -4.33 -18.28
CA LYS A 221 24.58 -3.11 -17.60
C LYS A 221 23.09 -2.86 -17.85
N ASP A 222 22.49 -3.60 -18.78
CA ASP A 222 21.16 -3.34 -19.32
C ASP A 222 20.21 -4.55 -19.10
N GLU A 223 20.10 -5.06 -17.87
CA GLU A 223 19.02 -6.01 -17.51
C GLU A 223 17.66 -5.28 -17.66
N PRO A 224 16.83 -5.62 -18.67
CA PRO A 224 15.69 -4.78 -19.03
C PRO A 224 14.65 -4.76 -17.92
N ALA A 225 14.15 -3.56 -17.57
CA ALA A 225 13.27 -3.36 -16.42
C ALA A 225 11.89 -4.05 -16.58
N ILE A 226 11.81 -5.31 -16.15
CA ILE A 226 10.66 -6.20 -16.35
C ILE A 226 9.39 -5.63 -15.70
N SER A 227 8.47 -5.12 -16.54
CA SER A 227 7.23 -4.46 -16.14
C SER A 227 6.09 -5.45 -15.87
N VAL A 228 6.26 -6.32 -14.86
CA VAL A 228 5.23 -7.32 -14.54
C VAL A 228 4.00 -6.66 -13.90
N LYS A 229 2.87 -6.64 -14.61
CA LYS A 229 1.57 -6.32 -14.01
C LYS A 229 1.22 -7.39 -12.96
N VAL A 230 1.02 -6.97 -11.71
CA VAL A 230 0.36 -7.74 -10.65
C VAL A 230 -1.05 -7.15 -10.55
N ASP A 231 -2.09 -7.96 -10.41
CA ASP A 231 -3.40 -7.50 -9.92
C ASP A 231 -3.34 -7.47 -8.38
N PRO A 232 -3.02 -6.34 -7.70
CA PRO A 232 -2.77 -6.36 -6.26
C PRO A 232 -4.09 -6.59 -5.51
N LEU A 233 -5.17 -6.02 -6.04
CA LEU A 233 -6.52 -6.02 -5.49
C LEU A 233 -7.06 -7.41 -5.19
N LYS A 234 -6.84 -8.42 -6.05
CA LYS A 234 -7.33 -9.79 -5.82
C LYS A 234 -6.70 -10.43 -4.57
N VAL A 235 -5.41 -10.18 -4.35
CA VAL A 235 -4.65 -10.70 -3.22
C VAL A 235 -4.98 -9.92 -1.95
N VAL A 236 -5.07 -8.59 -2.06
CA VAL A 236 -5.41 -7.69 -0.95
C VAL A 236 -6.84 -7.88 -0.45
N ALA A 237 -7.80 -8.14 -1.36
CA ALA A 237 -9.21 -8.31 -1.00
C ALA A 237 -9.45 -9.40 0.06
N TRP A 238 -8.69 -10.50 0.03
CA TRP A 238 -8.77 -11.56 1.04
C TRP A 238 -8.45 -11.04 2.45
N TRP A 239 -7.44 -10.19 2.58
CA TRP A 239 -7.06 -9.61 3.87
C TRP A 239 -8.05 -8.56 4.37
N ILE A 240 -8.72 -7.85 3.46
CA ILE A 240 -9.80 -6.91 3.81
C ILE A 240 -10.97 -7.68 4.46
N VAL A 241 -11.32 -8.87 3.97
CA VAL A 241 -12.38 -9.71 4.58
C VAL A 241 -12.04 -10.07 6.02
N LEU A 242 -10.78 -10.40 6.33
CA LEU A 242 -10.33 -10.69 7.70
C LEU A 242 -10.31 -9.47 8.63
N TYR A 243 -10.18 -8.26 8.08
CA TYR A 243 -10.20 -7.01 8.86
C TYR A 243 -11.61 -6.59 9.29
N ILE A 244 -12.63 -6.89 8.48
CA ILE A 244 -14.03 -6.43 8.69
C ILE A 244 -14.59 -6.81 10.08
N PRO A 245 -14.49 -8.06 10.59
CA PRO A 245 -14.99 -8.40 11.92
C PRO A 245 -14.30 -7.63 13.05
N GLY A 246 -12.98 -7.43 12.95
CA GLY A 246 -12.21 -6.66 13.92
C GLY A 246 -12.61 -5.19 13.95
N MET A 247 -12.86 -4.60 12.77
CA MET A 247 -13.39 -3.24 12.65
C MET A 247 -14.75 -3.08 13.31
N PHE A 248 -15.69 -4.01 13.09
CA PHE A 248 -17.00 -3.95 13.74
C PHE A 248 -16.88 -4.05 15.27
N ALA A 249 -16.09 -4.99 15.79
CA ALA A 249 -15.85 -5.12 17.22
C ALA A 249 -15.24 -3.85 17.83
N GLY A 250 -14.21 -3.28 17.19
CA GLY A 250 -13.56 -2.06 17.63
C GLY A 250 -14.46 -0.83 17.61
N ILE A 251 -15.32 -0.70 16.59
CA ILE A 251 -16.32 0.38 16.53
C ILE A 251 -17.41 0.20 17.57
N THR A 252 -17.87 -1.01 17.87
CA THR A 252 -18.83 -1.26 18.95
C THR A 252 -18.28 -0.85 20.32
N GLY A 253 -17.05 -1.23 20.66
CA GLY A 253 -16.41 -0.81 21.92
C GLY A 253 -16.17 0.70 21.99
N LEU A 254 -15.75 1.32 20.88
CA LEU A 254 -15.61 2.77 20.79
C LEU A 254 -16.95 3.49 20.99
N MET A 255 -18.03 2.99 20.38
CA MET A 255 -19.35 3.63 20.52
C MET A 255 -19.94 3.48 21.93
N ALA A 256 -19.63 2.40 22.66
CA ALA A 256 -19.98 2.30 24.07
C ALA A 256 -19.31 3.42 24.90
N LEU A 257 -17.99 3.60 24.76
CA LEU A 257 -17.27 4.72 25.38
C LEU A 257 -17.81 6.10 24.97
N VAL A 258 -18.16 6.27 23.69
CA VAL A 258 -18.75 7.53 23.19
C VAL A 258 -20.10 7.81 23.83
N VAL A 259 -20.93 6.77 24.06
CA VAL A 259 -22.23 6.90 24.76
C VAL A 259 -22.04 7.35 26.20
N GLU A 260 -21.11 6.73 26.93
CA GLU A 260 -20.78 7.10 28.32
C GLU A 260 -20.22 8.54 28.40
N ALA A 261 -19.42 8.94 27.42
CA ALA A 261 -18.83 10.29 27.34
C ALA A 261 -19.71 11.35 26.64
N GLN A 262 -21.00 11.09 26.37
CA GLN A 262 -21.89 12.01 25.64
C GLN A 262 -22.07 13.40 26.30
N GLY A 263 -21.83 13.50 27.61
CA GLY A 263 -21.83 14.77 28.33
C GLY A 263 -20.76 15.76 27.85
N HIS A 264 -19.67 15.27 27.23
CA HIS A 264 -18.59 16.12 26.75
C HIS A 264 -18.90 16.71 25.37
N GLY A 265 -19.12 18.03 25.31
CA GLY A 265 -19.53 18.74 24.10
C GLY A 265 -18.63 18.51 22.88
N GLY A 266 -17.30 18.37 23.08
CA GLY A 266 -16.35 18.07 22.02
C GLY A 266 -16.53 16.68 21.39
N ILE A 267 -16.83 15.66 22.21
CA ILE A 267 -17.07 14.29 21.72
C ILE A 267 -18.37 14.25 20.93
N ARG A 268 -19.44 14.89 21.43
CA ARG A 268 -20.71 15.03 20.71
C ARG A 268 -20.52 15.74 19.36
N GLY A 269 -19.73 16.81 19.32
CA GLY A 269 -19.39 17.53 18.09
C GLY A 269 -18.64 16.67 17.07
N LEU A 270 -17.59 15.96 17.50
CA LEU A 270 -16.84 15.02 16.65
C LEU A 270 -17.73 13.90 16.12
N THR A 271 -18.57 13.30 16.98
CA THR A 271 -19.50 12.22 16.64
C THR A 271 -20.48 12.67 15.55
N ALA A 272 -21.10 13.83 15.72
CA ALA A 272 -22.00 14.42 14.74
C ALA A 272 -21.29 14.71 13.41
N GLY A 273 -20.07 15.27 13.45
CA GLY A 273 -19.25 15.52 12.25
C GLY A 273 -18.89 14.23 11.50
N PHE A 274 -18.48 13.18 12.21
CA PHE A 274 -18.19 11.86 11.65
C PHE A 274 -19.40 11.28 10.90
N TYR A 275 -20.55 11.19 11.57
CA TYR A 275 -21.78 10.67 10.95
C TYR A 275 -22.28 11.54 9.80
N ALA A 276 -22.14 12.86 9.87
CA ALA A 276 -22.50 13.76 8.77
C ALA A 276 -21.64 13.51 7.51
N ILE A 277 -20.31 13.36 7.67
CA ILE A 277 -19.40 13.08 6.55
C ILE A 277 -19.67 11.70 5.93
N VAL A 278 -19.77 10.66 6.77
CA VAL A 278 -20.06 9.28 6.32
C VAL A 278 -21.44 9.20 5.66
N GLY A 279 -22.46 9.82 6.27
CA GLY A 279 -23.84 9.83 5.78
C GLY A 279 -23.96 10.54 4.43
N ALA A 280 -23.37 11.73 4.30
CA ALA A 280 -23.34 12.47 3.04
C ALA A 280 -22.61 11.69 1.93
N GLY A 281 -21.42 11.13 2.21
CA GLY A 281 -20.66 10.33 1.25
C GLY A 281 -21.42 9.08 0.79
N THR A 282 -22.11 8.40 1.72
CA THR A 282 -22.96 7.24 1.42
C THR A 282 -24.16 7.65 0.57
N LEU A 283 -24.83 8.76 0.90
CA LEU A 283 -25.96 9.30 0.12
C LEU A 283 -25.55 9.67 -1.31
N PHE A 284 -24.44 10.39 -1.50
CA PHE A 284 -23.90 10.70 -2.83
C PHE A 284 -23.58 9.45 -3.63
N THR A 285 -23.07 8.40 -2.98
CA THR A 285 -22.78 7.12 -3.63
C THR A 285 -24.06 6.41 -4.07
N ILE A 286 -25.09 6.34 -3.20
CA ILE A 286 -26.41 5.77 -3.55
C ILE A 286 -27.05 6.54 -4.70
N LEU A 287 -27.07 7.88 -4.65
CA LEU A 287 -27.58 8.72 -5.72
C LEU A 287 -26.81 8.52 -7.04
N GLY A 288 -25.48 8.37 -6.97
CA GLY A 288 -24.64 8.06 -8.12
C GLY A 288 -24.92 6.68 -8.74
N ILE A 289 -25.20 5.66 -7.92
CA ILE A 289 -25.66 4.34 -8.39
C ILE A 289 -27.01 4.47 -9.07
N VAL A 290 -28.00 5.09 -8.41
CA VAL A 290 -29.37 5.25 -8.95
C VAL A 290 -29.35 6.04 -10.26
N TYR A 291 -28.57 7.12 -10.35
CA TYR A 291 -28.40 7.89 -11.58
C TYR A 291 -27.79 7.05 -12.71
N ARG A 292 -26.73 6.28 -12.45
CA ARG A 292 -26.13 5.38 -13.45
C ARG A 292 -27.09 4.28 -13.88
N LEU A 293 -27.76 3.61 -12.95
CA LEU A 293 -28.73 2.55 -13.24
C LEU A 293 -29.93 3.06 -14.06
N ARG A 294 -30.40 4.29 -13.80
CA ARG A 294 -31.44 4.94 -14.61
C ARG A 294 -30.94 5.30 -16.01
N LYS A 295 -29.75 5.92 -16.12
CA LYS A 295 -29.16 6.32 -17.40
C LYS A 295 -28.86 5.12 -18.30
N ASP A 296 -28.38 4.03 -17.72
CA ASP A 296 -27.99 2.81 -18.45
C ASP A 296 -29.18 1.86 -18.70
N GLN A 297 -30.44 2.25 -18.45
CA GLN A 297 -31.61 1.36 -18.64
C GLN A 297 -31.71 0.78 -20.06
N GLY A 298 -31.28 1.51 -21.10
CA GLY A 298 -31.21 1.01 -22.48
C GLY A 298 -30.09 -0.02 -22.73
N GLU A 299 -29.06 -0.10 -21.88
CA GLU A 299 -27.96 -1.07 -21.96
C GLU A 299 -27.98 -2.12 -20.81
N LEU A 300 -29.02 -2.12 -19.96
CA LEU A 300 -29.03 -2.84 -18.68
C LEU A 300 -29.02 -4.38 -18.82
N GLY A 301 -29.16 -4.91 -20.04
CA GLY A 301 -29.11 -6.35 -20.35
C GLY A 301 -27.77 -7.05 -20.07
N ARG A 302 -26.74 -6.35 -19.55
CA ARG A 302 -25.48 -6.96 -19.07
C ARG A 302 -25.38 -6.92 -17.54
N PRO A 303 -25.84 -7.96 -16.80
CA PRO A 303 -25.80 -7.98 -15.34
C PRO A 303 -24.38 -7.81 -14.75
N GLU A 304 -23.34 -8.20 -15.50
CA GLU A 304 -21.94 -8.00 -15.13
C GLU A 304 -21.46 -6.54 -15.11
N LYS A 305 -22.18 -5.59 -15.72
CA LYS A 305 -21.94 -4.14 -15.51
C LYS A 305 -22.48 -3.73 -14.13
N ALA A 306 -23.74 -4.05 -13.85
CA ALA A 306 -24.42 -3.70 -12.60
C ALA A 306 -23.71 -4.26 -11.36
N LYS A 307 -23.34 -5.56 -11.38
CA LYS A 307 -22.56 -6.21 -10.29
C LYS A 307 -21.28 -5.45 -9.96
N ARG A 308 -20.52 -5.00 -10.97
CA ARG A 308 -19.27 -4.25 -10.77
C ARG A 308 -19.49 -2.84 -10.22
N ILE A 309 -20.56 -2.16 -10.62
CA ILE A 309 -20.94 -0.84 -10.06
C ILE A 309 -21.32 -0.99 -8.58
N ILE A 310 -22.18 -1.97 -8.25
CA ILE A 310 -22.64 -2.24 -6.88
C ILE A 310 -21.45 -2.65 -5.99
N LEU A 311 -20.62 -3.59 -6.44
CA LEU A 311 -19.43 -4.03 -5.70
C LEU A 311 -18.44 -2.87 -5.49
N GLY A 312 -18.20 -2.05 -6.52
CA GLY A 312 -17.34 -0.87 -6.40
C GLY A 312 -17.86 0.15 -5.39
N ALA A 313 -19.17 0.36 -5.35
CA ALA A 313 -19.81 1.22 -4.35
C ALA A 313 -19.73 0.65 -2.92
N ILE A 314 -19.97 -0.66 -2.74
CA ILE A 314 -19.83 -1.31 -1.43
C ILE A 314 -18.39 -1.18 -0.93
N VAL A 315 -17.39 -1.47 -1.78
CA VAL A 315 -15.97 -1.30 -1.44
C VAL A 315 -15.63 0.15 -1.10
N TRP A 316 -16.22 1.13 -1.80
CA TRP A 316 -16.03 2.54 -1.50
C TRP A 316 -16.66 2.96 -0.16
N VAL A 317 -17.91 2.55 0.12
CA VAL A 317 -18.60 2.89 1.39
C VAL A 317 -17.90 2.23 2.57
N VAL A 318 -17.63 0.92 2.50
CA VAL A 318 -16.94 0.19 3.58
C VAL A 318 -15.51 0.70 3.76
N GLY A 319 -14.78 0.98 2.67
CA GLY A 319 -13.42 1.51 2.71
C GLY A 319 -13.33 2.91 3.32
N SER A 320 -14.19 3.84 2.87
CA SER A 320 -14.24 5.21 3.41
C SER A 320 -14.69 5.24 4.86
N PHE A 321 -15.71 4.46 5.23
CA PHE A 321 -16.11 4.25 6.62
C PHE A 321 -14.95 3.71 7.46
N SER A 322 -14.25 2.68 6.99
CA SER A 322 -13.11 2.07 7.71
C SER A 322 -12.01 3.09 8.02
N ILE A 323 -11.67 3.95 7.06
CA ILE A 323 -10.62 4.96 7.21
C ILE A 323 -11.05 6.06 8.18
N LEU A 324 -12.26 6.60 7.99
CA LEU A 324 -12.81 7.63 8.86
C LEU A 324 -13.03 7.12 10.30
N ALA A 325 -13.45 5.86 10.45
CA ALA A 325 -13.64 5.18 11.73
C ALA A 325 -12.33 5.13 12.53
N VAL A 326 -11.21 4.77 11.89
CA VAL A 326 -9.89 4.75 12.54
C VAL A 326 -9.50 6.15 13.03
N PHE A 327 -9.62 7.18 12.18
CA PHE A 327 -9.32 8.55 12.59
C PHE A 327 -10.24 9.05 13.71
N TYR A 328 -11.54 8.76 13.60
CA TYR A 328 -12.53 9.05 14.63
C TYR A 328 -12.15 8.41 15.98
N SER A 329 -11.68 7.16 15.98
CA SER A 329 -11.23 6.47 17.20
C SER A 329 -10.05 7.18 17.88
N ASP A 330 -9.07 7.67 17.11
CA ASP A 330 -7.92 8.37 17.69
C ASP A 330 -8.33 9.71 18.31
N TRP A 331 -9.15 10.50 17.63
CA TRP A 331 -9.62 11.80 18.12
C TRP A 331 -10.60 11.68 19.30
N ALA A 332 -11.50 10.67 19.28
CA ALA A 332 -12.43 10.41 20.36
C ALA A 332 -11.67 10.03 21.64
N LEU A 333 -10.76 9.05 21.58
CA LEU A 333 -9.93 8.65 22.71
C LEU A 333 -9.08 9.84 23.22
N GLY A 334 -8.45 10.60 22.33
CA GLY A 334 -7.65 11.77 22.72
C GLY A 334 -8.45 12.87 23.43
N MET A 335 -9.75 13.02 23.13
CA MET A 335 -10.62 13.94 23.89
C MET A 335 -11.13 13.33 25.20
N MET A 336 -11.47 12.04 25.23
CA MET A 336 -11.92 11.35 26.45
C MET A 336 -10.84 11.37 27.54
N THR A 337 -9.57 11.25 27.17
CA THR A 337 -8.44 11.30 28.10
C THR A 337 -7.91 12.71 28.40
N ASN A 338 -8.55 13.76 27.86
CA ASN A 338 -8.01 15.13 27.85
C ASN A 338 -6.54 15.23 27.35
N ASN A 339 -6.13 14.31 26.47
CA ASN A 339 -4.78 14.21 25.92
C ASN A 339 -4.86 14.10 24.39
N ILE A 340 -5.25 15.21 23.77
CA ILE A 340 -5.46 15.32 22.32
C ILE A 340 -4.18 14.98 21.55
N THR A 341 -2.99 15.23 22.13
CA THR A 341 -1.71 14.86 21.51
C THR A 341 -1.49 13.36 21.41
N GLY A 342 -2.01 12.59 22.38
CA GLY A 342 -1.79 11.16 22.51
C GLY A 342 -0.39 10.79 23.01
N LEU A 343 0.28 11.68 23.76
CA LEU A 343 1.57 11.40 24.40
C LEU A 343 1.39 10.36 25.52
N PRO A 344 2.28 9.36 25.66
CA PRO A 344 2.19 8.37 26.73
C PRO A 344 2.56 8.97 28.10
N SER A 345 2.05 8.37 29.17
CA SER A 345 2.61 8.54 30.51
C SER A 345 4.04 7.99 30.57
N SER A 346 4.83 8.44 31.55
CA SER A 346 6.24 8.03 31.75
C SER A 346 6.43 6.51 31.69
N ASP A 347 5.53 5.78 32.34
CA ASP A 347 5.68 4.37 32.64
C ASP A 347 5.32 3.48 31.44
N ALA A 348 4.47 4.00 30.54
CA ALA A 348 4.11 3.37 29.27
C ALA A 348 4.97 3.84 28.09
N ALA A 349 5.77 4.89 28.25
CA ALA A 349 6.49 5.57 27.16
C ALA A 349 7.39 4.62 26.35
N ALA A 350 8.16 3.75 27.02
CA ALA A 350 9.03 2.79 26.32
C ALA A 350 8.23 1.85 25.40
N VAL A 351 7.16 1.24 25.92
CA VAL A 351 6.27 0.34 25.15
C VAL A 351 5.62 1.08 23.99
N TYR A 352 5.09 2.28 24.25
CA TYR A 352 4.46 3.14 23.26
C TYR A 352 5.40 3.45 22.09
N TRP A 353 6.61 3.95 22.39
CA TRP A 353 7.57 4.34 21.36
C TRP A 353 8.13 3.14 20.61
N THR A 354 8.37 2.00 21.29
CA THR A 354 8.75 0.75 20.61
C THR A 354 7.66 0.28 19.64
N TYR A 355 6.39 0.29 20.03
CA TYR A 355 5.28 -0.05 19.13
C TYR A 355 5.18 0.93 17.95
N TRP A 356 5.30 2.24 18.22
CA TRP A 356 5.24 3.28 17.20
C TRP A 356 6.35 3.11 16.16
N VAL A 357 7.61 2.91 16.59
CA VAL A 357 8.76 2.68 15.71
C VAL A 357 8.62 1.34 14.97
N ALA A 358 8.24 0.25 15.65
CA ALA A 358 8.06 -1.06 15.03
C ALA A 358 7.04 -1.03 13.88
N LYS A 359 5.92 -0.32 14.06
CA LYS A 359 4.90 -0.10 13.02
C LYS A 359 5.42 0.72 11.82
N ARG A 360 6.52 1.46 11.97
CA ARG A 360 7.20 2.23 10.90
C ARG A 360 8.34 1.46 10.22
N LEU A 361 8.83 0.34 10.74
CA LEU A 361 9.92 -0.41 10.11
C LEU A 361 9.69 -0.76 8.63
N PRO A 362 8.48 -1.12 8.16
CA PRO A 362 8.20 -1.32 6.73
C PRO A 362 8.46 -0.08 5.85
N MET A 363 8.46 1.14 6.42
CA MET A 363 8.76 2.37 5.70
C MET A 363 10.25 2.49 5.34
N PHE A 364 11.14 1.83 6.09
CA PHE A 364 12.58 1.82 5.84
C PHE A 364 13.02 0.70 4.86
N SER A 365 12.08 0.01 4.22
CA SER A 365 12.39 -0.88 3.09
C SER A 365 12.83 -0.06 1.87
N LEU A 366 13.99 -0.40 1.29
CA LEU A 366 14.71 0.40 0.28
C LEU A 366 14.82 -0.31 -1.08
#